data_AF-A0A395T1L2-F1
#
_entry.id   AF-A0A395T1L2-F1
#
_cell.length_a   1.000
_cell.length_b   1.000
_cell.length_c   1.000
_cell.angle_alpha   90.00
_cell.angle_beta   90.00
_cell.angle_gamma   90.00
#
_symmetry.space_group_name_H-M   'P 1'
#
loop_
_entity.id
_entity.type
_entity.pdbx_description
1 polymer ?
#
loop_
_entity_poly.entity_id
_entity_poly.type
_entity_poly.pdbx_seq_one_letter_code
_entity_poly.pdbx_strand_id
1 'polypeptide(L)'
;LPTRIRFQSLVTVILTRGYLQLHWASFDRDVLHAYRREHRLNTPTSFSNPYCQWILSQPNSIGLHSPTMVRRRQARRQSKDQLALAVRKHFNGMGVQENDVIVDFIYKIRHDPNRISKTHAGSKTTTFMK
;
A
#
# COMPACT_ATOMS: atom_id res chain seq x y z
N LEU A 1 -11.33 -27.04 -40.12
CA LEU A 1 -10.29 -26.69 -39.14
C LEU A 1 -10.71 -25.45 -38.33
N PRO A 2 -11.38 -25.57 -37.16
CA PRO A 2 -11.76 -24.42 -36.33
C PRO A 2 -11.26 -24.58 -34.88
N THR A 3 -9.96 -24.47 -34.63
CA THR A 3 -9.40 -24.57 -33.25
C THR A 3 -8.49 -23.40 -32.87
N ARG A 4 -8.20 -22.46 -33.77
CA ARG A 4 -7.22 -21.39 -33.53
C ARG A 4 -7.78 -20.15 -32.82
N ILE A 5 -9.11 -19.96 -32.79
CA ILE A 5 -9.74 -18.75 -32.23
C ILE A 5 -9.89 -18.83 -30.70
N ARG A 6 -10.11 -20.03 -30.13
CA ARG A 6 -10.30 -20.18 -28.67
C ARG A 6 -9.02 -19.93 -27.87
N PHE A 7 -7.84 -20.26 -28.42
CA PHE A 7 -6.57 -20.02 -27.74
C PHE A 7 -6.23 -18.52 -27.63
N GLN A 8 -6.48 -17.72 -28.67
CA GLN A 8 -6.21 -16.27 -28.63
C GLN A 8 -7.14 -15.52 -27.67
N SER A 9 -8.39 -15.97 -27.54
CA SER A 9 -9.34 -15.40 -26.57
C SER A 9 -8.93 -15.74 -25.12
N LEU A 10 -8.50 -16.97 -24.85
CA LEU A 10 -8.06 -17.39 -23.51
C LEU A 10 -6.75 -16.70 -23.09
N VAL A 11 -5.80 -16.58 -24.03
CA VAL A 11 -4.56 -15.83 -23.80
C VAL A 11 -4.87 -14.35 -23.55
N THR A 12 -5.75 -13.71 -24.33
CA THR A 12 -6.15 -12.31 -24.10
C THR A 12 -6.87 -12.11 -22.75
N VAL A 13 -7.72 -13.05 -22.32
CA VAL A 13 -8.42 -12.99 -21.01
C VAL A 13 -7.46 -13.23 -19.84
N ILE A 14 -6.49 -14.14 -19.97
CA ILE A 14 -5.48 -14.40 -18.92
C ILE A 14 -4.48 -13.24 -18.84
N LEU A 15 -4.05 -12.73 -19.99
CA LEU A 15 -3.17 -11.58 -20.12
C LEU A 15 -3.85 -10.33 -19.49
N THR A 16 -5.02 -9.91 -19.98
CA THR A 16 -5.71 -8.69 -19.49
C THR A 16 -6.11 -8.75 -18.01
N ARG A 17 -6.45 -9.92 -17.46
CA ARG A 17 -6.72 -10.09 -16.02
C ARG A 17 -5.48 -9.98 -15.13
N GLY A 18 -4.30 -10.28 -15.66
CA GLY A 18 -3.03 -10.16 -14.95
C GLY A 18 -2.47 -8.75 -14.90
N TYR A 19 -2.80 -7.90 -15.88
CA TYR A 19 -2.13 -6.59 -16.06
C TYR A 19 -2.91 -5.39 -15.54
N LEU A 20 -4.21 -5.54 -15.32
CA LEU A 20 -5.07 -4.42 -14.94
C LEU A 20 -5.34 -4.30 -13.44
N GLN A 21 -4.64 -5.06 -12.59
CA GLN A 21 -4.80 -4.95 -11.14
C GLN A 21 -3.61 -4.22 -10.53
N LEU A 22 -3.90 -3.17 -9.76
CA LEU A 22 -2.90 -2.43 -9.00
C LEU A 22 -2.09 -3.40 -8.12
N HIS A 23 -0.78 -3.44 -8.36
CA HIS A 23 0.11 -4.30 -7.60
C HIS A 23 0.45 -3.65 -6.25
N TRP A 24 -0.45 -3.83 -5.28
CA TRP A 24 -0.38 -3.19 -3.96
C TRP A 24 0.92 -3.44 -3.17
N ALA A 25 1.62 -4.57 -3.40
CA ALA A 25 2.86 -4.90 -2.68
C ALA A 25 4.09 -4.10 -3.17
N SER A 26 4.04 -3.57 -4.40
CA SER A 26 5.12 -2.76 -5.00
C SER A 26 5.14 -1.36 -4.38
N PHE A 27 3.97 -0.83 -4.00
CA PHE A 27 3.88 0.48 -3.37
C PHE A 27 4.72 0.56 -2.09
N ASP A 28 5.27 1.74 -1.84
CA ASP A 28 6.04 1.98 -0.64
C ASP A 28 5.16 1.87 0.61
N ARG A 29 5.79 1.53 1.73
CA ARG A 29 5.17 1.40 3.04
C ARG A 29 4.43 2.68 3.42
N ASP A 30 4.99 3.85 3.13
CA ASP A 30 4.40 5.12 3.53
C ASP A 30 3.15 5.45 2.72
N VAL A 31 3.10 5.07 1.44
CA VAL A 31 1.90 5.19 0.60
C VAL A 31 0.77 4.30 1.15
N LEU A 32 1.09 3.06 1.52
CA LEU A 32 0.12 2.14 2.14
C LEU A 32 -0.42 2.68 3.48
N HIS A 33 0.43 3.32 4.29
CA HIS A 33 -0.01 3.95 5.54
C HIS A 33 -0.75 5.27 5.34
N ALA A 34 -0.42 6.03 4.30
CA ALA A 34 -1.19 7.22 3.91
C ALA A 34 -2.62 6.82 3.54
N TYR A 35 -2.77 5.82 2.66
CA TYR A 35 -4.07 5.25 2.29
C TYR A 35 -4.86 4.77 3.51
N ARG A 36 -4.20 4.03 4.41
CA ARG A 36 -4.82 3.55 5.66
C ARG A 36 -5.31 4.69 6.56
N ARG A 37 -4.57 5.80 6.66
CA ARG A 37 -4.97 6.95 7.49
C ARG A 37 -6.16 7.68 6.87
N GLU A 38 -6.13 7.89 5.57
CA GLU A 38 -7.21 8.56 4.83
C GLU A 38 -8.54 7.80 4.94
N HIS A 39 -8.50 6.49 4.68
CA HIS A 39 -9.69 5.63 4.71
C HIS A 39 -9.95 4.96 6.06
N ARG A 40 -9.23 5.35 7.12
CA ARG A 40 -9.36 4.83 8.51
C ARG A 40 -9.44 3.29 8.61
N LEU A 41 -8.60 2.58 7.86
CA LEU A 41 -8.62 1.10 7.87
C LEU A 41 -8.31 0.53 9.26
N ASN A 42 -9.17 -0.39 9.72
CA ASN A 42 -8.98 -1.17 10.94
C ASN A 42 -7.98 -2.33 10.73
N THR A 43 -6.77 -1.98 10.31
CA THR A 43 -5.63 -2.90 10.22
C THR A 43 -4.49 -2.40 11.08
N PRO A 44 -3.64 -3.26 11.66
CA PRO A 44 -2.50 -2.82 12.45
C PRO A 44 -1.41 -2.21 11.57
N THR A 45 -0.50 -1.43 12.17
CA THR A 45 0.65 -0.87 11.44
C THR A 45 1.59 -1.99 10.98
N SER A 46 2.24 -1.80 9.83
CA SER A 46 3.30 -2.72 9.39
C SER A 46 4.61 -2.42 10.10
N PHE A 47 5.47 -3.45 10.23
CA PHE A 47 6.86 -3.26 10.66
C PHE A 47 7.59 -2.25 9.75
N SER A 48 8.55 -1.53 10.32
CA SER A 48 9.36 -0.56 9.56
C SER A 48 10.36 -1.25 8.64
N ASN A 49 10.93 -2.36 9.11
CA ASN A 49 11.97 -3.11 8.42
C ASN A 49 11.65 -4.62 8.52
N PRO A 50 11.76 -5.38 7.42
CA PRO A 50 11.70 -6.85 7.44
C PRO A 50 12.64 -7.48 8.47
N TYR A 51 13.80 -6.89 8.73
CA TYR A 51 14.75 -7.36 9.73
C TYR A 51 14.18 -7.32 11.16
N CYS A 52 13.49 -6.22 11.52
CA CYS A 52 12.83 -6.12 12.82
C CYS A 52 11.69 -7.14 12.94
N GLN A 53 10.97 -7.40 11.85
CA GLN A 53 9.95 -8.44 11.83
C GLN A 53 10.59 -9.81 12.09
N TRP A 54 11.70 -10.11 11.44
CA TRP A 54 12.42 -11.37 11.62
C TRP A 54 12.85 -11.55 13.08
N ILE A 55 13.61 -10.60 13.65
CA ILE A 55 14.07 -10.66 15.06
C ILE A 55 12.90 -10.87 16.03
N LEU A 56 11.83 -10.09 15.88
CA LEU A 56 10.71 -10.12 16.81
C LEU A 56 9.86 -11.39 16.66
N SER A 57 9.91 -12.04 15.50
CA SER A 57 9.16 -13.27 15.21
C SER A 57 9.90 -14.57 15.54
N GLN A 58 11.18 -14.49 15.89
CA GLN A 58 12.00 -15.68 16.16
C GLN A 58 11.43 -16.49 17.33
N PRO A 59 11.27 -17.82 17.16
CA PRO A 59 10.87 -18.70 18.24
C PRO A 59 11.94 -18.67 19.35
N ASN A 60 11.51 -18.70 20.61
CA ASN A 60 12.39 -18.71 21.79
C ASN A 60 13.26 -17.45 21.99
N SER A 61 12.98 -16.36 21.24
CA SER A 61 13.66 -15.08 21.41
C SER A 61 12.95 -14.17 22.42
N ILE A 62 13.71 -13.27 23.06
CA ILE A 62 13.13 -12.22 23.92
C ILE A 62 12.25 -11.23 23.15
N GLY A 63 12.36 -11.21 21.81
CA GLY A 63 11.54 -10.40 20.91
C GLY A 63 10.04 -10.70 21.02
N LEU A 64 9.66 -11.93 21.37
CA LEU A 64 8.26 -12.32 21.60
C LEU A 64 7.64 -11.62 22.81
N HIS A 65 8.47 -11.29 23.82
CA HIS A 65 8.08 -10.58 25.02
C HIS A 65 8.14 -9.05 24.86
N SER A 66 8.55 -8.55 23.68
CA SER A 66 8.53 -7.13 23.38
C SER A 66 7.10 -6.57 23.45
N PRO A 67 6.91 -5.31 23.89
CA PRO A 67 5.62 -4.61 23.81
C PRO A 67 4.97 -4.65 22.41
N THR A 68 5.78 -4.82 21.36
CA THR A 68 5.30 -4.96 19.97
C THR A 68 4.65 -6.33 19.72
N MET A 69 5.16 -7.40 20.32
CA MET A 69 4.77 -8.79 20.05
C MET A 69 3.79 -9.38 21.06
N VAL A 70 3.81 -8.91 22.32
CA VAL A 70 2.90 -9.34 23.41
C VAL A 70 1.46 -8.86 23.21
N ARG A 71 1.25 -7.84 22.36
CA ARG A 71 -0.10 -7.36 22.03
C ARG A 71 -0.96 -8.48 21.44
N ARG A 72 -2.28 -8.40 21.68
CA ARG A 72 -3.27 -9.27 21.03
C ARG A 72 -3.02 -9.29 19.52
N ARG A 73 -3.17 -10.47 18.90
CA ARG A 73 -2.81 -10.71 17.49
C ARG A 73 -3.39 -9.69 16.51
N GLN A 74 -4.59 -9.16 16.79
CA GLN A 74 -5.26 -8.13 15.99
C GLN A 74 -4.58 -6.75 16.07
N ALA A 75 -3.93 -6.43 17.19
CA ALA A 75 -3.22 -5.17 17.42
C ALA A 75 -1.69 -5.29 17.21
N ARG A 76 -1.20 -6.51 16.93
CA ARG A 76 0.21 -6.78 16.67
C ARG A 76 0.60 -6.24 15.30
N ARG A 77 1.82 -5.71 15.18
CA ARG A 77 2.32 -5.24 13.89
C ARG A 77 2.33 -6.38 12.86
N GLN A 78 1.97 -6.04 11.62
CA GLN A 78 1.87 -6.98 10.50
C GLN A 78 3.01 -6.80 9.49
N SER A 79 3.17 -7.74 8.55
CA SER A 79 4.12 -7.55 7.45
C SER A 79 3.64 -6.51 6.44
N LYS A 80 4.55 -6.00 5.60
CA LYS A 80 4.18 -5.08 4.51
C LYS A 80 3.17 -5.75 3.55
N ASP A 81 3.37 -7.02 3.24
CA ASP A 81 2.49 -7.76 2.33
C ASP A 81 1.08 -7.92 2.89
N GLN A 82 0.96 -8.18 4.19
CA GLN A 82 -0.34 -8.25 4.86
C GLN A 82 -1.08 -6.91 4.83
N LEU A 83 -0.35 -5.79 5.01
CA LEU A 83 -0.92 -4.47 4.85
C LEU A 83 -1.39 -4.22 3.41
N ALA A 84 -0.58 -4.57 2.41
CA ALA A 84 -0.92 -4.44 1.00
C ALA A 84 -2.17 -5.26 0.62
N LEU A 85 -2.30 -6.48 1.14
CA LEU A 85 -3.50 -7.31 0.94
C LEU A 85 -4.74 -6.70 1.57
N ALA A 86 -4.62 -6.15 2.78
CA ALA A 86 -5.74 -5.49 3.44
C ALA A 86 -6.20 -4.24 2.68
N VAL A 87 -5.25 -3.44 2.19
CA VAL A 87 -5.54 -2.27 1.34
C VAL A 87 -6.22 -2.72 0.05
N ARG A 88 -5.71 -3.76 -0.62
CA ARG A 88 -6.34 -4.32 -1.83
C ARG A 88 -7.78 -4.75 -1.56
N LYS A 89 -8.02 -5.49 -0.47
CA LYS A 89 -9.35 -5.96 -0.11
C LYS A 89 -10.30 -4.79 0.14
N HIS A 90 -9.83 -3.78 0.86
CA HIS A 90 -10.59 -2.56 1.11
C HIS A 90 -10.92 -1.84 -0.20
N PHE A 91 -9.92 -1.58 -1.04
CA PHE A 91 -10.08 -0.93 -2.33
C PHE A 91 -11.09 -1.66 -3.23
N ASN A 92 -11.00 -2.99 -3.31
CA ASN A 92 -11.93 -3.80 -4.10
C ASN A 92 -13.36 -3.80 -3.53
N GLY A 93 -13.52 -3.59 -2.22
CA GLY A 93 -14.81 -3.50 -1.54
C GLY A 93 -15.37 -2.08 -1.44
N MET A 94 -14.58 -1.06 -1.79
CA MET A 94 -15.05 0.31 -1.87
C MET A 94 -15.91 0.46 -3.13
N GLY A 95 -17.20 0.71 -2.96
CA GLY A 95 -18.13 1.04 -4.04
C GLY A 95 -17.90 2.45 -4.58
N VAL A 96 -16.75 2.68 -5.21
CA VAL A 96 -16.39 3.97 -5.79
C VAL A 96 -17.10 4.15 -7.13
N GLN A 97 -17.85 5.22 -7.28
CA GLN A 97 -18.44 5.59 -8.58
C GLN A 97 -17.39 6.35 -9.40
N GLU A 98 -17.18 5.91 -10.64
CA GLU A 98 -16.16 6.47 -11.53
C GLU A 98 -16.39 7.96 -11.82
N ASN A 99 -17.64 8.37 -12.03
CA ASN A 99 -18.00 9.76 -12.34
C ASN A 99 -17.53 10.73 -11.23
N ASP A 100 -17.78 10.36 -9.97
CA ASP A 100 -17.40 11.20 -8.82
C ASP A 100 -15.88 11.37 -8.74
N VAL A 101 -15.13 10.30 -9.02
CA VAL A 101 -13.66 10.33 -9.03
C VAL A 101 -13.12 11.19 -10.17
N ILE A 102 -13.70 11.09 -11.37
CA ILE A 102 -13.26 11.88 -12.52
C ILE A 102 -13.51 13.38 -12.26
N VAL A 103 -14.69 13.73 -11.74
CA VAL A 103 -15.02 15.12 -11.42
C VAL A 103 -14.08 15.66 -10.34
N ASP A 104 -13.88 14.93 -9.25
CA ASP A 104 -12.97 15.32 -8.17
C ASP A 104 -11.51 15.45 -8.67
N PHE A 105 -11.07 14.54 -9.54
CA PHE A 105 -9.74 14.60 -10.14
C PHE A 105 -9.53 15.82 -11.04
N ILE A 106 -10.47 16.09 -11.97
CA ILE A 106 -10.38 17.25 -12.86
C ILE A 106 -10.44 18.55 -12.04
N TYR A 107 -11.32 18.60 -11.05
CA TYR A 107 -11.45 19.74 -10.16
C TYR A 107 -10.14 19.98 -9.39
N LYS A 108 -9.59 18.94 -8.75
CA LYS A 108 -8.32 19.02 -8.04
C LYS A 108 -7.19 19.48 -8.96
N ILE A 109 -7.02 18.87 -10.14
CA ILE A 109 -5.95 19.27 -11.08
C ILE A 109 -6.03 20.74 -11.49
N ARG A 110 -7.24 21.24 -11.75
CA ARG A 110 -7.44 22.62 -12.22
C ARG A 110 -7.30 23.65 -11.11
N HIS A 111 -7.57 23.26 -9.86
CA HIS A 111 -7.63 24.18 -8.73
C HIS A 111 -6.57 23.93 -7.66
N ASP A 112 -5.59 23.04 -7.87
CA ASP A 112 -4.54 22.75 -6.88
C ASP A 112 -3.54 23.93 -6.75
N PRO A 113 -3.56 24.71 -5.64
CA PRO A 113 -2.65 25.84 -5.46
C PRO A 113 -1.19 25.39 -5.26
N ASN A 114 -0.96 24.12 -4.89
CA ASN A 114 0.37 23.58 -4.61
C ASN A 114 1.19 23.22 -5.86
N ARG A 115 0.61 23.32 -7.07
CA ARG A 115 1.38 23.22 -8.32
C ARG A 115 2.23 24.45 -8.60
N ILE A 116 1.89 25.60 -8.01
CA ILE A 116 2.59 26.88 -8.23
C ILE A 116 3.73 27.09 -7.20
N SER A 117 3.71 26.41 -6.05
CA SER A 117 4.58 26.75 -4.90
C SER A 117 5.66 25.74 -4.51
N LYS A 118 5.81 24.59 -5.18
CA LYS A 118 6.96 23.70 -4.94
C LYS A 118 8.17 24.08 -5.78
N THR A 119 8.72 25.26 -5.51
CA THR A 119 10.15 25.48 -5.78
C THR A 119 10.95 24.63 -4.80
N HIS A 120 11.97 23.93 -5.31
CA HIS A 120 12.86 23.08 -4.51
C HIS A 120 13.59 23.90 -3.44
N ALA A 121 13.04 23.98 -2.23
CA ALA A 121 13.75 24.49 -1.07
C ALA A 121 14.58 23.36 -0.43
N GLY A 122 15.79 23.17 -0.96
CA GLY A 122 17.00 22.78 -0.23
C GLY A 122 16.93 21.58 0.71
N SER A 123 17.46 20.45 0.24
CA SER A 123 18.11 19.46 1.11
C SER A 123 19.15 20.17 1.98
N LYS A 124 19.04 20.07 3.31
CA LYS A 124 20.08 20.47 4.26
C LYS A 124 20.54 19.25 5.04
N THR A 125 21.50 18.54 4.46
CA THR A 125 22.48 17.79 5.25
C THR A 125 23.32 18.83 6.01
N THR A 126 23.43 18.77 7.34
CA THR A 126 24.60 19.26 8.12
C THR A 126 24.54 18.76 9.57
N THR A 127 25.50 17.89 9.87
CA THR A 127 26.12 17.51 11.15
C THR A 127 26.31 18.67 12.15
N PHE A 128 26.06 18.48 13.45
CA PHE A 128 27.06 18.62 14.54
C PHE A 128 26.48 18.42 15.97
N MET A 129 27.41 18.02 16.83
CA MET A 129 27.38 17.51 18.21
C MET A 129 26.63 18.33 19.29
N LYS A 130 26.27 17.63 20.37
CA LYS A 130 26.69 17.95 21.74
C LYS A 130 26.82 16.66 22.55
#